data_AF-A0A661NXG5-F1
#
_entry.id   AF-A0A661NXG5-F1
#
_cell.length_a   1.000
_cell.length_b   1.000
_cell.length_c   1.000
_cell.angle_alpha   90.00
_cell.angle_beta   90.00
_cell.angle_gamma   90.00
#
_symmetry.space_group_name_H-M   'P 1'
#
loop_
_entity.id
_entity.type
_entity.pdbx_description
1 polymer ?
#
loop_
_entity_poly.entity_id
_entity_poly.type
_entity_poly.pdbx_seq_one_letter_code
_entity_poly.pdbx_strand_id
1 'polypeptide(L)'
;MSCQDIGLELVAYHFGEIEPRARVEMEEHLLKCPDCLTDFIALKRQIETAELDERPSPAARQRLRHAMAQELGIEPEPRAWSWWERPVAFGFAGAALVAAAMMVGGVVGGDGSPPRTLALEPGAAVGSPE
;
A
#
# COMPACT_ATOMS: atom_id res chain seq x y z
N MET A 1 18.83 -46.95 8.86
CA MET A 1 18.77 -47.08 7.38
C MET A 1 20.15 -47.37 6.77
N SER A 2 20.18 -48.13 5.68
CA SER A 2 21.37 -48.33 4.84
C SER A 2 21.46 -47.26 3.74
N CYS A 3 22.63 -47.08 3.11
CA CYS A 3 22.79 -46.13 2.01
C CYS A 3 21.83 -46.40 0.83
N GLN A 4 21.50 -47.67 0.60
CA GLN A 4 20.59 -48.07 -0.47
C GLN A 4 19.15 -47.65 -0.18
N ASP A 5 18.71 -47.78 1.07
CA ASP A 5 17.37 -47.32 1.50
C ASP A 5 17.26 -45.79 1.39
N ILE A 6 18.32 -45.08 1.77
CA ILE A 6 18.38 -43.62 1.69
C ILE A 6 18.20 -43.14 0.26
N GLY A 7 18.95 -43.69 -0.69
CA GLY A 7 18.89 -43.27 -2.08
C GLY A 7 17.49 -43.31 -2.69
N LEU A 8 16.65 -44.28 -2.28
CA LEU A 8 15.26 -44.40 -2.74
C LEU A 8 14.33 -43.36 -2.10
N GLU A 9 14.63 -42.94 -0.87
CA GLU A 9 13.77 -42.09 -0.04
C GLU A 9 14.17 -40.60 -0.09
N LEU A 10 15.30 -40.23 -0.72
CA LEU A 10 15.80 -38.85 -0.77
C LEU A 10 14.79 -37.88 -1.39
N VAL A 11 14.02 -38.31 -2.41
CA VAL A 11 13.01 -37.48 -3.06
C VAL A 11 11.82 -37.24 -2.13
N ALA A 12 11.29 -38.28 -1.51
CA ALA A 12 10.20 -38.17 -0.53
C ALA A 12 10.62 -37.31 0.67
N TYR A 13 11.86 -37.49 1.15
CA TYR A 13 12.43 -36.65 2.20
C TYR A 13 12.50 -35.17 1.79
N HIS A 14 12.95 -34.84 0.56
CA HIS A 14 13.03 -33.46 0.08
C HIS A 14 11.66 -32.76 0.07
N PHE A 15 10.61 -33.46 -0.35
CA PHE A 15 9.24 -32.93 -0.39
C PHE A 15 8.48 -33.06 0.92
N GLY A 16 9.07 -33.67 1.96
CA GLY A 16 8.43 -33.87 3.26
C GLY A 16 7.36 -34.97 3.26
N GLU A 17 7.38 -35.88 2.29
CA GLU A 17 6.43 -36.99 2.11
C GLU A 17 6.88 -38.29 2.79
N ILE A 18 7.90 -38.23 3.62
CA ILE A 18 8.46 -39.38 4.36
C ILE A 18 7.83 -39.53 5.75
N GLU A 19 7.70 -40.77 6.23
CA GLU A 19 7.18 -41.08 7.57
C GLU A 19 8.09 -40.48 8.68
N PRO A 20 7.53 -40.01 9.82
CA PRO A 20 8.30 -39.26 10.82
C PRO A 20 9.51 -40.01 11.42
N ARG A 21 9.40 -41.33 11.67
CA ARG A 21 10.52 -42.12 12.16
C ARG A 21 11.59 -42.29 11.07
N ALA A 22 11.19 -42.61 9.84
CA ALA A 22 12.11 -42.70 8.71
C ALA A 22 12.84 -41.38 8.45
N ARG A 23 12.19 -40.23 8.68
CA ARG A 23 12.82 -38.92 8.65
C ARG A 23 13.98 -38.80 9.64
N VAL A 24 13.77 -39.19 10.90
CA VAL A 24 14.83 -39.14 11.93
C VAL A 24 15.99 -40.04 11.55
N GLU A 25 15.70 -41.27 11.09
CA GLU A 25 16.74 -42.22 10.66
C GLU A 25 17.54 -41.71 9.44
N MET A 26 16.88 -41.04 8.51
CA MET A 26 17.48 -40.35 7.36
C MET A 26 18.39 -39.21 7.82
N GLU A 27 17.90 -38.30 8.68
CA GLU A 27 18.67 -37.17 9.21
C GLU A 27 19.92 -37.65 9.96
N GLU A 28 19.79 -38.66 10.82
CA GLU A 28 20.92 -39.25 11.53
C GLU A 28 21.98 -39.85 10.60
N HIS A 29 21.56 -40.45 9.48
CA HIS A 29 22.48 -41.05 8.52
C HIS A 29 23.17 -39.99 7.67
N LEU A 30 22.46 -38.97 7.18
CA LEU A 30 23.05 -37.87 6.42
C LEU A 30 24.13 -37.13 7.21
N LEU A 31 24.01 -37.08 8.53
CA LEU A 31 25.04 -36.53 9.44
C LEU A 31 26.29 -37.40 9.54
N LYS A 32 26.20 -38.70 9.26
CA LYS A 32 27.27 -39.69 9.45
C LYS A 32 27.89 -40.18 8.13
N CYS A 33 27.19 -40.05 7.00
CA CYS A 33 27.61 -40.54 5.69
C CYS A 33 27.78 -39.38 4.68
N PRO A 34 29.03 -38.98 4.37
CA PRO A 34 29.31 -37.91 3.41
C PRO A 34 28.81 -38.19 1.99
N ASP A 35 28.81 -39.45 1.56
CA ASP A 35 28.36 -39.84 0.22
C ASP A 35 26.87 -39.57 0.04
N CYS A 36 26.04 -40.07 0.98
CA CYS A 36 24.60 -39.82 0.97
C CYS A 36 24.25 -38.34 1.12
N LEU A 37 25.02 -37.58 1.90
CA LEU A 37 24.86 -36.12 2.00
C LEU A 37 25.16 -35.42 0.67
N THR A 38 26.20 -35.87 -0.04
CA THR A 38 26.57 -35.33 -1.35
C THR A 38 25.46 -35.57 -2.37
N ASP A 39 24.91 -36.79 -2.39
CA ASP A 39 23.79 -37.16 -3.26
C ASP A 39 22.55 -36.31 -2.96
N PHE A 40 22.22 -36.11 -1.69
CA PHE A 40 21.10 -35.24 -1.28
C PHE A 40 21.30 -33.78 -1.73
N ILE A 41 22.51 -33.23 -1.57
CA ILE A 41 22.80 -31.85 -2.02
C ILE A 41 22.70 -31.75 -3.55
N ALA A 42 23.16 -32.76 -4.29
CA ALA A 42 23.05 -32.81 -5.74
C ALA A 42 21.58 -32.84 -6.18
N LEU A 43 20.76 -33.68 -5.57
CA LEU A 43 19.31 -33.72 -5.79
C LEU A 43 18.66 -32.36 -5.52
N LYS A 44 18.92 -31.77 -4.35
CA LYS A 44 18.38 -30.45 -3.97
C LYS A 44 18.72 -29.38 -5.01
N ARG A 45 19.97 -29.34 -5.46
CA ARG A 45 20.41 -28.38 -6.50
C ARG A 45 19.66 -28.59 -7.81
N GLN A 46 19.50 -29.84 -8.25
CA GLN A 46 18.77 -30.13 -9.49
C GLN A 46 17.34 -29.59 -9.43
N ILE A 47 16.64 -29.81 -8.31
CA ILE A 47 15.27 -29.31 -8.11
C ILE A 47 15.24 -27.78 -8.10
N GLU A 48 16.13 -27.14 -7.34
CA GLU A 48 16.17 -25.67 -7.22
C GLU A 48 16.53 -24.95 -8.53
N THR A 49 17.33 -25.58 -9.40
CA THR A 49 17.73 -25.00 -10.69
C THR A 49 16.83 -25.39 -11.85
N ALA A 50 16.04 -26.46 -11.72
CA ALA A 50 15.12 -26.92 -12.77
C ALA A 50 14.06 -25.86 -13.13
N GLU A 51 13.71 -24.97 -12.19
CA GLU A 51 12.69 -23.93 -12.37
C GLU A 51 13.22 -22.62 -13.01
N LEU A 52 14.50 -22.54 -13.40
CA LEU A 52 15.06 -21.29 -13.92
C LEU A 52 14.48 -20.85 -15.29
N ASP A 53 13.80 -21.74 -16.01
CA ASP A 53 13.30 -21.47 -17.36
C ASP A 53 11.85 -20.94 -17.40
N GLU A 54 11.00 -21.26 -16.41
CA GLU A 54 9.57 -20.93 -16.45
C GLU A 54 9.17 -19.90 -15.39
N ARG A 55 9.36 -18.61 -15.73
CA ARG A 55 8.90 -17.52 -14.86
C ARG A 55 7.37 -17.42 -14.85
N PRO A 56 6.72 -17.37 -13.68
CA PRO A 56 5.27 -17.18 -13.60
C PRO A 56 4.84 -15.84 -14.22
N SER A 57 3.73 -15.90 -14.97
CA SER A 57 3.18 -14.73 -15.65
C SER A 57 2.92 -13.56 -14.68
N PRO A 58 2.97 -12.29 -15.15
CA PRO A 58 2.68 -11.14 -14.29
C PRO A 58 1.32 -11.25 -13.58
N ALA A 59 0.30 -11.78 -14.27
CA ALA A 59 -1.03 -11.98 -13.70
C ALA A 59 -1.03 -13.02 -12.56
N ALA A 60 -0.33 -14.15 -12.72
CA ALA A 60 -0.21 -15.16 -11.66
C ALA A 60 0.49 -14.59 -10.42
N ARG A 61 1.58 -13.82 -10.61
CA ARG A 61 2.29 -13.14 -9.52
C ARG A 61 1.43 -12.12 -8.79
N GLN A 62 0.61 -11.36 -9.52
CA GLN A 62 -0.29 -10.38 -8.91
C GLN A 62 -1.38 -11.06 -8.06
N ARG A 63 -1.98 -12.14 -8.56
CA ARG A 63 -2.96 -12.93 -7.79
C ARG A 63 -2.36 -13.47 -6.49
N LEU A 64 -1.15 -14.03 -6.56
CA LEU A 64 -0.45 -14.54 -5.38
C LEU A 64 -0.20 -13.44 -4.34
N ARG A 65 0.32 -12.27 -4.77
CA ARG A 65 0.56 -11.14 -3.86
C ARG A 65 -0.71 -10.65 -3.19
N HIS A 66 -1.82 -10.62 -3.92
CA HIS A 66 -3.10 -10.22 -3.36
C HIS A 66 -3.58 -11.22 -2.30
N ALA A 67 -3.50 -12.52 -2.60
CA ALA A 67 -3.84 -13.57 -1.64
C ALA A 67 -2.97 -13.49 -0.37
N MET A 68 -1.65 -13.29 -0.53
CA MET A 68 -0.75 -13.10 0.61
C MET A 68 -1.06 -11.86 1.44
N ALA A 69 -1.37 -10.73 0.80
CA ALA A 69 -1.74 -9.50 1.50
C ALA A 69 -2.99 -9.69 2.36
N GLN A 70 -3.98 -10.44 1.85
CA GLN A 70 -5.19 -10.78 2.59
C GLN A 70 -4.89 -11.67 3.81
N GLU A 71 -4.10 -12.74 3.64
CA GLU A 71 -3.73 -13.66 4.73
C GLU A 71 -2.90 -12.97 5.83
N LEU A 72 -2.00 -12.07 5.43
CA LEU A 72 -1.15 -11.35 6.37
C LEU A 72 -1.84 -10.12 6.99
N GLY A 73 -3.09 -9.81 6.60
CA GLY A 73 -3.77 -8.59 7.03
C GLY A 73 -3.05 -7.31 6.63
N ILE A 74 -2.19 -7.38 5.59
CA ILE A 74 -1.53 -6.21 5.03
C ILE A 74 -2.59 -5.52 4.18
N GLU A 75 -3.24 -4.50 4.73
CA GLU A 75 -4.09 -3.64 3.92
C GLU A 75 -3.23 -3.09 2.78
N PRO A 76 -3.62 -3.30 1.51
CA PRO A 76 -2.90 -2.69 0.41
C PRO A 76 -2.94 -1.18 0.67
N GLU A 77 -1.76 -0.55 0.85
CA GLU A 77 -1.71 0.90 1.02
C GLU A 77 -2.58 1.52 -0.08
N PRO A 78 -3.53 2.41 0.28
CA PRO A 78 -4.39 3.04 -0.69
C PRO A 78 -3.49 3.65 -1.76
N ARG A 79 -3.55 3.02 -2.94
CA ARG A 79 -2.68 3.26 -4.08
C ARG A 79 -2.50 4.76 -4.23
N ALA A 80 -1.30 5.20 -3.88
CA ALA A 80 -0.82 6.58 -3.81
C ALA A 80 -1.81 7.58 -4.40
N TRP A 81 -2.39 8.40 -3.52
CA TRP A 81 -3.01 9.68 -3.82
C TRP A 81 -2.42 10.23 -5.12
N SER A 82 -3.27 10.25 -6.17
CA SER A 82 -2.78 10.32 -7.53
C SER A 82 -1.84 11.52 -7.67
N TRP A 83 -0.68 11.31 -8.30
CA TRP A 83 0.31 12.36 -8.53
C TRP A 83 -0.30 13.63 -9.16
N TRP A 84 -1.46 13.51 -9.80
CA TRP A 84 -2.25 14.57 -10.41
C TRP A 84 -3.17 15.34 -9.45
N GLU A 85 -3.50 14.80 -8.27
CA GLU A 85 -4.29 15.52 -7.25
C GLU A 85 -3.47 16.54 -6.46
N ARG A 86 -2.15 16.35 -6.35
CA ARG A 86 -1.23 17.32 -5.75
C ARG A 86 -1.27 18.70 -6.44
N PRO A 87 -1.12 18.83 -7.78
CA PRO A 87 -1.20 20.14 -8.43
C PRO A 87 -2.61 20.78 -8.32
N VAL A 88 -3.68 19.99 -8.24
CA VAL A 88 -5.05 20.51 -8.09
C VAL A 88 -5.26 21.14 -6.71
N ALA A 89 -4.74 20.52 -5.64
CA ALA A 89 -4.82 21.07 -4.28
C ALA A 89 -4.05 22.40 -4.16
N PHE A 90 -2.87 22.52 -4.78
CA PHE A 90 -2.12 23.79 -4.82
C PHE A 90 -2.83 24.87 -5.62
N GLY A 91 -3.49 24.51 -6.73
CA GLY A 91 -4.31 25.43 -7.52
C GLY A 91 -5.48 26.01 -6.72
N PHE A 92 -6.19 25.18 -5.95
CA PHE A 92 -7.33 25.60 -5.14
C PHE A 92 -6.93 26.54 -4.00
N ALA A 93 -5.83 26.22 -3.30
CA ALA A 93 -5.29 27.07 -2.23
C ALA A 93 -4.85 28.45 -2.75
N GLY A 94 -4.21 28.51 -3.92
CA GLY A 94 -3.82 29.77 -4.57
C GLY A 94 -5.03 30.63 -4.96
N ALA A 95 -6.06 30.02 -5.55
CA ALA A 95 -7.28 30.73 -5.95
C ALA A 95 -8.03 31.33 -4.73
N ALA A 96 -8.10 30.59 -3.63
CA ALA A 96 -8.72 31.06 -2.39
C ALA A 96 -7.99 32.29 -1.80
N LEU A 97 -6.65 32.30 -1.82
CA LEU A 97 -5.85 33.44 -1.35
C LEU A 97 -6.06 34.68 -2.21
N VAL A 98 -6.11 34.52 -3.54
CA VAL A 98 -6.38 35.64 -4.47
C VAL A 98 -7.78 36.20 -4.26
N ALA A 99 -8.79 35.33 -4.12
CA ALA A 99 -10.16 35.76 -3.86
C ALA A 99 -10.29 36.51 -2.52
N ALA A 100 -9.64 36.02 -1.47
CA ALA A 100 -9.59 36.69 -0.17
C ALA A 100 -8.89 38.07 -0.26
N ALA A 101 -7.76 38.14 -0.97
CA ALA A 101 -7.04 39.40 -1.19
C ALA A 101 -7.88 40.42 -1.98
N MET A 102 -8.64 39.97 -2.99
CA MET A 102 -9.55 40.83 -3.75
C MET A 102 -10.71 41.35 -2.89
N MET A 103 -11.30 40.52 -2.04
CA MET A 103 -12.35 40.97 -1.12
C MET A 103 -11.83 42.02 -0.13
N VAL A 104 -10.67 41.78 0.48
CA VAL A 104 -10.07 42.72 1.43
C VAL A 104 -9.65 44.02 0.73
N GLY A 105 -9.03 43.93 -0.44
CA GLY A 105 -8.64 45.08 -1.25
C GLY A 105 -9.82 45.94 -1.68
N GLY A 106 -10.95 45.33 -2.04
CA GLY A 106 -12.18 46.05 -2.40
C GLY A 106 -12.82 46.79 -1.21
N VAL A 107 -12.71 46.23 0.00
CA VAL A 107 -13.24 46.87 1.22
C VAL A 107 -12.34 48.02 1.70
N VAL A 108 -11.02 47.87 1.57
CA VAL A 108 -10.04 48.88 2.03
C VAL A 108 -9.86 50.01 1.03
N GLY A 109 -9.99 49.74 -0.28
CA GLY A 109 -9.84 50.73 -1.36
C GLY A 109 -11.13 51.42 -1.77
N GLY A 110 -12.28 51.08 -1.19
CA GLY A 110 -13.53 51.77 -1.47
C GLY A 110 -13.51 53.19 -0.92
N ASP A 111 -13.74 54.20 -1.77
CA ASP A 111 -13.89 55.59 -1.37
C ASP A 111 -14.90 55.66 -0.22
N GLY A 112 -14.40 55.98 0.99
CA GLY A 112 -15.08 55.91 2.27
C GLY A 112 -16.30 56.83 2.35
N SER A 113 -17.33 56.49 1.59
CA SER A 113 -18.62 57.16 1.61
C SER A 113 -19.20 56.95 3.00
N PRO A 114 -19.41 58.02 3.79
CA PRO A 114 -19.89 57.89 5.15
C PRO A 114 -21.26 57.19 5.13
N PRO A 115 -21.57 56.35 6.13
CA PRO A 115 -22.86 55.67 6.22
C PRO A 115 -23.97 56.73 6.19
N ARG A 116 -25.00 56.46 5.37
CA ARG A 116 -26.13 57.35 5.12
C ARG A 116 -26.59 58.00 6.43
N THR A 117 -26.48 59.32 6.50
CA THR A 117 -27.05 60.10 7.59
C THR A 117 -28.54 59.78 7.68
N LEU A 118 -29.02 59.47 8.88
CA LEU A 118 -30.45 59.42 9.15
C LEU A 118 -31.00 60.81 8.87
N ALA A 119 -31.72 60.95 7.74
CA ALA A 119 -32.49 62.13 7.45
C ALA A 119 -33.58 62.25 8.53
N LEU A 120 -33.34 63.10 9.53
CA LEU A 120 -34.42 63.67 10.33
C LEU A 120 -35.24 64.54 9.38
N GLU A 121 -36.40 64.06 8.96
CA GLU A 121 -37.36 64.87 8.21
C GLU A 121 -37.78 66.09 9.04
N PRO A 122 -37.63 67.32 8.53
CA PRO A 122 -38.24 68.50 9.11
C PRO A 122 -39.67 68.62 8.57
N GLY A 123 -40.66 68.01 9.24
CA GLY A 123 -42.00 68.01 8.68
C GLY A 123 -43.08 67.35 9.52
N ALA A 124 -43.33 67.82 10.73
CA ALA A 124 -44.60 67.59 11.42
C ALA A 124 -45.06 68.87 12.12
N ALA A 125 -45.50 69.84 11.33
CA ALA A 125 -46.48 70.80 11.79
C ALA A 125 -47.80 70.05 11.96
N VAL A 126 -48.21 69.80 13.20
CA VAL A 126 -49.55 69.27 13.52
C VAL A 126 -50.13 70.09 14.67
N GLY A 127 -51.17 70.86 14.33
CA GLY A 127 -52.37 71.02 15.14
C GLY A 127 -52.33 72.03 16.30
N SER A 128 -52.93 73.20 16.07
CA SER A 128 -53.66 73.93 17.11
C SER A 128 -54.75 73.06 17.72
N PRO A 129 -55.10 73.32 18.99
CA PRO A 129 -56.51 73.57 19.28
C PRO A 129 -56.73 74.82 20.14
N GLU A 130 -57.76 75.55 19.71
CA GLU A 130 -58.69 76.45 20.43
C GLU A 130 -58.17 77.69 21.19
#